data_AF-E7BSC9-F1
#
_entry.id   AF-E7BSC9-F1
#
_cell.length_a   1.000
_cell.length_b   1.000
_cell.length_c   1.000
_cell.angle_alpha   90.00
_cell.angle_beta   90.00
_cell.angle_gamma   90.00
#
_symmetry.space_group_name_H-M   'P 1'
#
loop_
_entity.id
_entity.type
_entity.pdbx_description
1 polymer ?
#
loop_
_entity_poly.entity_id
_entity_poly.type
_entity_poly.pdbx_seq_one_letter_code
_entity_poly.pdbx_strand_id
1 'polypeptide(L)' 'CLILDKFESYDDEFQLTQRALSLLEENRFWAGVVFPDMHPWTSSLPPHVKYKIRMDIDVVEKTNKIKD' A
#
# COMPACT_ATOMS: atom_id res chain seq x y z
N CYS A 1 -3.83 -24.44 -3.79
CA CYS A 1 -4.84 -23.43 -4.13
C CYS A 1 -4.23 -22.04 -4.01
N LEU A 2 -4.29 -21.22 -5.06
CA LEU A 2 -3.83 -19.83 -5.01
C LEU A 2 -5.02 -18.96 -4.61
N ILE A 3 -4.90 -18.20 -3.52
CA ILE A 3 -5.87 -17.15 -3.18
C ILE A 3 -5.53 -15.96 -4.07
N LEU A 4 -6.42 -15.65 -5.02
CA LEU A 4 -6.28 -14.53 -5.96
C LEU A 4 -6.99 -13.26 -5.45
N ASP A 5 -7.97 -13.40 -4.56
CA ASP A 5 -8.67 -12.28 -3.89
C ASP A 5 -7.85 -11.70 -2.73
N LYS A 6 -6.68 -11.15 -3.05
CA LYS A 6 -5.79 -10.47 -2.06
C LYS A 6 -5.78 -8.95 -2.20
N PHE A 7 -6.56 -8.41 -3.13
CA PHE A 7 -6.63 -6.98 -3.37
C PHE A 7 -7.91 -6.41 -2.76
N GLU A 8 -7.73 -5.46 -1.84
CA GLU A 8 -8.82 -4.70 -1.22
C GLU A 8 -8.58 -3.22 -1.52
N SER A 9 -9.57 -2.54 -2.12
CA SER A 9 -9.48 -1.11 -2.49
C SER A 9 -10.04 -0.23 -1.38
N TYR A 10 -9.39 0.90 -1.13
CA TYR A 10 -9.82 1.91 -0.17
C TYR A 10 -9.72 3.31 -0.78
N ASP A 11 -10.67 4.17 -0.43
CA ASP A 11 -10.65 5.58 -0.84
C ASP A 11 -9.65 6.40 -0.01
N ASP A 12 -9.49 6.06 1.28
CA ASP A 12 -8.62 6.79 2.20
C ASP A 12 -7.39 5.97 2.62
N GLU A 13 -6.24 6.64 2.69
CA GLU A 13 -5.01 6.07 3.26
C GLU A 13 -5.21 5.66 4.73
N PHE A 14 -6.09 6.34 5.47
CA PHE A 14 -6.41 5.99 6.85
C PHE A 14 -7.12 4.64 6.96
N GLN A 15 -8.10 4.37 6.09
CA GLN A 15 -8.83 3.09 6.08
C GLN A 15 -7.89 1.94 5.71
N LEU A 16 -7.04 2.13 4.69
CA LEU A 16 -6.00 1.18 4.34
C LEU A 16 -5.06 0.90 5.52
N THR A 17 -4.66 1.95 6.26
CA THR A 17 -3.76 1.81 7.41
C THR A 17 -4.43 1.04 8.55
N GLN A 18 -5.69 1.36 8.87
CA GLN A 18 -6.45 0.64 9.90
C GLN A 18 -6.61 -0.85 9.54
N ARG A 19 -6.97 -1.16 8.28
CA ARG A 19 -7.04 -2.55 7.84
C ARG A 19 -5.68 -3.24 7.90
N ALA A 20 -4.63 -2.57 7.43
CA ALA A 20 -3.28 -3.10 7.45
C ALA A 20 -2.87 -3.51 8.87
N LEU A 21 -3.17 -2.68 9.88
CA LEU A 21 -2.92 -3.00 11.30
C LEU A 21 -3.64 -4.28 11.74
N SER A 22 -4.94 -4.43 11.44
CA SER A 22 -5.66 -5.67 11.76
C SER A 22 -5.10 -6.90 11.03
N LEU A 23 -4.68 -6.74 9.78
CA LEU A 23 -4.09 -7.83 9.00
C LEU A 23 -2.67 -8.19 9.44
N LEU A 24 -1.93 -7.23 10.01
CA LEU A 24 -0.63 -7.44 10.64
C LEU A 24 -0.79 -8.32 11.89
N GLU A 25 -1.81 -8.06 12.71
CA GLU A 25 -2.13 -8.91 13.87
C GLU A 25 -2.42 -10.37 13.47
N GLU A 26 -3.07 -10.57 12.32
CA GLU A 26 -3.33 -11.91 11.76
C GLU A 26 -2.12 -12.47 10.97
N ASN A 27 -1.01 -11.75 10.84
CA ASN A 27 0.15 -12.09 10.01
C ASN A 27 -0.21 -12.40 8.54
N ARG A 28 -1.22 -11.68 8.03
CA ARG A 28 -1.78 -11.83 6.68
C ARG A 28 -1.60 -10.59 5.81
N PHE A 29 -1.06 -9.51 6.37
CA PHE A 29 -0.73 -8.31 5.62
C PHE A 29 0.56 -8.51 4.82
N TRP A 30 0.54 -8.21 3.53
CA TRP A 30 1.71 -8.30 2.66
C TRP A 30 2.24 -6.91 2.34
N ALA A 31 1.41 -6.12 1.65
CA ALA A 31 1.72 -4.75 1.28
C ALA A 31 0.42 -3.97 1.01
N GLY A 32 0.44 -2.68 1.30
CA GLY A 32 -0.56 -1.71 0.88
C GLY A 32 0.08 -0.72 -0.09
N VAL A 33 -0.64 -0.38 -1.17
CA VAL A 33 -0.19 0.62 -2.15
C VAL A 33 -1.13 1.82 -2.09
N VAL A 34 -0.56 3.01 -1.91
CA VAL A 34 -1.31 4.27 -1.81
C VAL A 34 -0.95 5.18 -2.97
N PHE A 35 -1.95 5.72 -3.65
CA PHE A 35 -1.80 6.64 -4.77
C PHE A 35 -2.30 8.04 -4.37
N PRO A 36 -1.46 8.87 -3.73
CA PRO A 36 -1.90 10.16 -3.17
C PRO A 36 -2.33 11.18 -4.23
N ASP A 37 -1.78 11.09 -5.45
CA ASP A 37 -2.05 12.04 -6.54
C ASP A 37 -3.11 11.51 -7.52
N MET A 38 -3.84 10.45 -7.16
CA MET A 38 -4.85 9.82 -8.01
C MET A 38 -6.25 10.17 -7.51
N HIS A 39 -6.91 11.09 -8.21
CA HIS A 39 -8.23 11.56 -7.82
C HIS A 39 -9.29 11.13 -8.84
N PRO A 40 -10.50 10.75 -8.41
CA PRO A 40 -11.54 10.23 -9.30
C PRO A 40 -12.02 11.27 -10.34
N TRP A 41 -11.75 12.56 -10.14
CA TRP A 41 -12.11 13.63 -11.06
C TRP A 41 -11.03 13.96 -12.10
N THR A 42 -9.82 13.36 -12.01
CA THR A 42 -8.79 13.56 -13.04
C THR A 42 -9.07 12.66 -14.22
N SER A 43 -9.59 13.24 -15.32
CA SER A 43 -9.93 12.53 -16.57
C SER A 43 -8.71 11.90 -17.28
N SER A 44 -7.51 12.43 -17.02
CA SER A 44 -6.25 11.88 -17.54
C SER A 44 -5.33 11.50 -16.40
N LEU A 45 -4.69 10.33 -16.52
CA LEU A 45 -3.61 9.93 -15.63
C LEU A 45 -2.47 10.96 -15.73
N PRO A 46 -1.89 11.41 -14.60
CA PRO A 46 -0.74 12.29 -14.64
C PRO A 46 0.45 11.56 -15.29
N PRO A 47 1.33 12.28 -16.02
CA PRO A 47 2.50 11.67 -16.68
C PRO A 47 3.48 11.04 -15.69
N HIS A 48 3.45 11.45 -14.42
CA HIS A 48 4.22 10.87 -13.33
C HIS A 48 3.28 10.44 -12.21
N VAL A 49 3.16 9.14 -11.99
CA VAL A 49 2.36 8.57 -10.89
C VAL A 49 3.25 8.47 -9.66
N LYS A 50 2.89 9.22 -8.61
CA LYS A 50 3.47 9.01 -7.29
C LYS A 50 2.70 7.90 -6.59
N TYR A 51 3.42 6.94 -6.04
CA TYR A 51 2.87 5.87 -5.22
C TYR A 51 3.71 5.69 -3.97
N LYS A 52 3.06 5.22 -2.90
CA LYS A 52 3.72 4.78 -1.67
C LYS A 52 3.43 3.31 -1.48
N ILE A 53 4.46 2.51 -1.22
CA ILE A 53 4.27 1.12 -0.80
C ILE A 53 4.51 1.05 0.70
N ARG A 54 3.51 0.60 1.45
CA ARG A 54 3.57 0.35 2.89
C ARG A 54 3.60 -1.16 3.10
N MET A 55 4.66 -1.66 3.71
CA MET A 55 4.81 -3.07 4.06
C MET A 55 5.12 -3.20 5.55
N ASP A 56 4.96 -4.41 6.08
CA ASP A 56 5.44 -4.72 7.42
C ASP A 56 6.96 -4.52 7.52
N ILE A 57 7.41 -3.86 8.58
CA ILE A 57 8.83 -3.63 8.87
C ILE A 57 9.57 -4.93 9.21
N ASP A 58 8.87 -5.94 9.73
CA ASP A 58 9.49 -7.22 10.07
C ASP A 58 9.65 -8.14 8.84
N VAL A 59 8.86 -7.92 7.78
CA VAL A 59 8.93 -8.68 6.52
C VAL A 59 9.88 -8.03 5.50
N VAL A 60 10.24 -6.75 5.69
CA VAL A 60 11.15 -6.03 4.80
C VAL A 60 12.47 -5.69 5.49
N GLU A 61 13.58 -5.85 4.77
CA GLU A 61 14.86 -5.30 5.19
C GLU A 61 14.72 -3.79 5.42
N LYS A 62 15.10 -3.29 6.61
CA LYS A 62 15.03 -1.87 6.96
C LYS A 62 15.71 -1.02 5.89
N THR A 63 14.94 -0.18 5.20
CA THR A 63 15.44 0.73 4.15
C THR A 63 16.13 1.98 4.70
N ASN A 64 16.85 1.88 5.83
CA ASN A 64 17.74 2.94 6.34
C ASN A 64 19.07 3.02 5.57
N LYS A 65 19.22 2.25 4.47
CA LYS A 65 20.34 2.42 3.54
C LYS A 65 19.96 3.43 2.46
N ILE A 66 20.23 4.69 2.76
CA ILE A 66 20.56 5.68 1.73
C ILE A 66 21.79 5.12 1.00
N LYS A 67 21.68 4.80 -0.29
CA LYS A 67 22.86 4.62 -1.13
C LYS A 67 23.24 6.01 -1.64
N ASP A 68 24.44 6.45 -1.27
CA ASP A 68 25.18 7.54 -1.92
C ASP A 68 25.41 7.20 -3.40
#